data_AF-A0AAE4BV80-F1
#
_entry.id   AF-A0AAE4BV80-F1
#
_cell.length_a   1.000
_cell.length_b   1.000
_cell.length_c   1.000
_cell.angle_alpha   90.00
_cell.angle_beta   90.00
_cell.angle_gamma   90.00
#
_symmetry.space_group_name_H-M   'P 1'
#
loop_
_entity.id
_entity.type
_entity.pdbx_description
1 polymer ?
#
loop_
_entity_poly.entity_id
_entity_poly.type
_entity_poly.pdbx_seq_one_letter_code
_entity_poly.pdbx_strand_id
1 'polypeptide(L)' 'MRDYYNTIETAKLEAREEGKEEGLQKGLEKGKKEEKVQIAKSLIALGLSVDQIMQATSLATEDIEKLK' A
#
# COMPACT_ATOMS: atom_id res chain seq x y z
N MET A 1 33.30 -22.39 18.87
CA MET A 1 32.11 -23.12 18.37
C MET A 1 30.80 -22.47 18.78
N ARG A 2 30.67 -21.89 20.00
CA ARG A 2 29.46 -21.15 20.43
C ARG A 2 29.15 -19.92 19.58
N ASP A 3 30.18 -19.15 19.21
CA ASP A 3 29.98 -17.88 18.51
C ASP A 3 29.40 -18.05 17.11
N TYR A 4 29.77 -19.14 16.41
CA TYR A 4 29.26 -19.48 15.08
C TYR A 4 27.77 -19.83 15.08
N TYR A 5 27.30 -20.54 16.11
CA TYR A 5 25.89 -20.87 16.27
C TYR A 5 25.04 -19.62 16.54
N ASN A 6 25.53 -18.73 17.40
CA ASN A 6 24.85 -17.47 17.70
C ASN A 6 24.78 -16.57 16.45
N THR A 7 25.82 -16.53 15.61
CA THR A 7 25.79 -15.68 14.39
C THR A 7 24.72 -16.15 13.39
N ILE A 8 24.58 -17.46 13.21
CA ILE A 8 23.57 -18.03 12.31
C ILE A 8 22.15 -17.83 12.86
N GLU A 9 21.98 -17.96 14.18
CA GLU A 9 20.67 -17.78 14.82
C GLU A 9 20.20 -16.32 14.74
N THR A 10 21.10 -15.37 15.00
CA THR A 10 20.83 -13.93 14.83
C THR A 10 20.52 -13.60 13.37
N ALA A 11 21.34 -14.05 12.42
CA ALA A 11 21.10 -13.78 10.99
C ALA A 11 19.77 -14.33 10.50
N LYS A 12 19.32 -15.48 11.03
CA LYS A 12 18.02 -16.07 10.68
C LYS A 12 16.85 -15.32 11.30
N LEU A 13 17.03 -14.77 12.51
CA LEU A 13 16.04 -13.90 13.15
C LEU A 13 15.90 -12.59 12.40
N GLU A 14 17.01 -11.92 12.10
CA GLU A 14 17.06 -10.67 11.33
C GLU A 14 16.40 -10.84 9.95
N ALA A 15 16.79 -11.86 9.19
CA ALA A 15 16.19 -12.14 7.87
C ALA A 15 14.66 -12.39 7.94
N ARG A 16 14.16 -12.96 9.04
CA ARG A 16 12.74 -13.18 9.24
C ARG A 16 11.99 -11.90 9.62
N GLU A 17 12.60 -11.06 10.45
CA GLU A 17 12.04 -9.76 10.82
C GLU A 17 12.00 -8.82 9.62
N GLU A 18 13.11 -8.70 8.87
CA GLU A 18 13.19 -7.92 7.65
C GLU A 18 12.14 -8.37 6.61
N GLY A 19 12.03 -9.67 6.36
CA GLY A 19 11.03 -10.20 5.42
C GLY A 19 9.58 -9.91 5.84
N LYS A 20 9.31 -9.88 7.16
CA LYS A 20 7.98 -9.56 7.70
C LYS A 20 7.69 -8.06 7.58
N GLU A 21 8.66 -7.22 7.90
CA GLU A 21 8.54 -5.76 7.84
C GLU A 21 8.36 -5.29 6.38
N GLU A 22 9.16 -5.81 5.46
CA GLU A 22 9.00 -5.55 4.03
C GLU A 22 7.62 -5.99 3.52
N GLY A 23 7.17 -7.18 3.91
CA GLY A 23 5.86 -7.71 3.52
C GLY A 23 4.71 -6.83 4.03
N LEU A 24 4.81 -6.37 5.27
CA LEU A 24 3.81 -5.47 5.87
C LEU A 24 3.80 -4.10 5.18
N GLN A 25 4.97 -3.53 4.92
CA GLN A 25 5.08 -2.22 4.26
C GLN A 25 4.55 -2.28 2.82
N LYS A 26 4.94 -3.30 2.04
CA LYS A 26 4.43 -3.53 0.68
C LYS A 26 2.91 -3.74 0.69
N GLY A 27 2.38 -4.49 1.67
CA GLY A 27 0.95 -4.70 1.83
C GLY A 27 0.18 -3.43 2.16
N LEU A 28 0.69 -2.61 3.09
CA LEU A 28 0.09 -1.33 3.47
C LEU A 28 0.07 -0.33 2.31
N GLU A 29 1.18 -0.20 1.58
CA GLU A 29 1.25 0.72 0.44
C GLU A 29 0.30 0.29 -0.69
N LYS A 30 0.25 -1.01 -0.99
CA LYS A 30 -0.65 -1.55 -2.00
C LYS A 30 -2.11 -1.34 -1.59
N GLY A 31 -2.46 -1.65 -0.34
CA GLY A 31 -3.80 -1.46 0.21
C GLY A 31 -4.26 -0.01 0.14
N LYS A 32 -3.41 0.95 0.56
CA LYS A 32 -3.73 2.38 0.50
C LYS A 32 -3.97 2.88 -0.93
N LYS A 33 -3.17 2.40 -1.90
CA LYS A 33 -3.35 2.78 -3.31
C LYS A 33 -4.64 2.19 -3.88
N GLU A 34 -4.89 0.91 -3.62
CA GLU A 34 -6.10 0.22 -4.07
C GLU A 34 -7.37 0.85 -3.47
N GLU A 35 -7.35 1.17 -2.17
CA GLU A 35 -8.47 1.81 -1.48
C GLU A 35 -8.83 3.15 -2.12
N LYS A 36 -7.86 4.04 -2.36
CA LYS A 36 -8.11 5.33 -3.02
C LYS A 36 -8.76 5.18 -4.40
N VAL A 37 -8.27 4.22 -5.19
CA VAL A 37 -8.80 3.93 -6.52
C VAL A 37 -10.22 3.36 -6.44
N GLN A 38 -10.49 2.44 -5.50
CA GLN A 38 -11.82 1.85 -5.31
C GLN A 38 -12.85 2.90 -4.85
N ILE A 39 -12.45 3.79 -3.93
CA ILE A 39 -13.29 4.92 -3.51
C ILE A 39 -13.58 5.81 -4.71
N ALA A 40 -12.57 6.21 -5.48
CA ALA A 40 -12.76 7.04 -6.67
C ALA A 40 -13.73 6.41 -7.68
N LYS A 41 -13.55 5.12 -8.00
CA LYS A 41 -14.47 4.37 -8.89
C LYS A 41 -15.90 4.33 -8.35
N SER A 42 -16.05 4.11 -7.04
CA SER A 42 -17.37 4.10 -6.41
C SER A 42 -18.05 5.47 -6.50
N LEU A 43 -17.30 6.55 -6.30
CA LEU A 43 -17.82 7.92 -6.42
C LEU A 43 -18.18 8.29 -7.88
N ILE A 44 -17.40 7.83 -8.86
CA ILE A 44 -17.75 7.96 -10.29
C ILE A 44 -19.06 7.23 -10.59
N ALA A 45 -19.22 5.99 -10.09
CA ALA A 45 -20.44 5.20 -10.27
C ALA A 45 -21.67 5.83 -9.63
N LEU A 46 -21.49 6.61 -8.55
CA LEU A 46 -22.53 7.42 -7.92
C LEU A 46 -22.85 8.72 -8.67
N GLY A 47 -22.13 9.04 -9.75
CA GLY A 47 -22.37 10.21 -10.59
C GLY A 47 -21.84 11.53 -10.00
N LEU A 48 -20.88 11.49 -9.07
CA LEU A 48 -20.25 12.70 -8.55
C LEU A 48 -19.36 13.36 -9.61
N SER A 49 -19.16 14.68 -9.47
CA SER A 49 -18.22 15.41 -10.34
C SER A 49 -16.77 15.10 -10.00
N VAL A 50 -15.88 15.29 -10.96
CA VAL A 50 -14.43 15.07 -10.77
C VAL A 50 -13.89 15.90 -9.61
N ASP A 51 -14.33 17.16 -9.46
CA ASP A 51 -13.91 18.03 -8.35
C ASP A 51 -14.28 17.46 -6.97
N GLN A 52 -15.47 16.88 -6.83
CA GLN A 52 -15.92 16.25 -5.59
C GLN A 52 -15.09 14.99 -5.29
N ILE A 53 -14.79 14.20 -6.31
CA ILE A 53 -13.97 13.00 -6.19
C ILE A 53 -12.53 13.37 -5.80
N MET A 54 -11.97 14.43 -6.38
CA MET A 54 -10.66 14.97 -6.00
C MET A 54 -10.61 15.36 -4.53
N GLN A 55 -11.62 16.10 -4.04
CA GLN A 55 -11.68 16.50 -2.64
C GLN A 55 -11.78 15.29 -1.70
N ALA A 56 -12.51 14.24 -2.07
CA ALA A 56 -12.70 13.05 -1.25
C ALA A 56 -11.49 12.09 -1.26
N THR A 57 -10.78 11.97 -2.38
CA THR A 57 -9.74 10.94 -2.56
C THR A 57 -8.32 11.49 -2.60
N SER A 58 -8.18 12.82 -2.71
CA SER A 58 -6.91 13.52 -2.97
C SER A 58 -6.16 12.96 -4.19
N LEU A 59 -6.88 12.43 -5.18
CA LEU A 59 -6.34 12.05 -6.48
C LEU A 59 -6.35 13.25 -7.42
N ALA A 60 -5.45 13.24 -8.40
CA ALA A 60 -5.47 14.24 -9.47
C ALA A 60 -6.68 14.01 -10.39
N THR A 61 -7.16 15.08 -11.03
CA THR A 61 -8.15 15.01 -12.12
C THR A 61 -7.75 13.95 -13.16
N GLU A 62 -6.49 13.96 -13.59
CA GLU A 62 -5.93 13.03 -14.58
C GLU A 62 -6.06 11.56 -14.16
N ASP A 63 -5.84 11.27 -12.87
CA ASP A 63 -5.96 9.92 -12.34
C ASP A 63 -7.42 9.50 -12.28
N ILE A 64 -8.32 10.41 -11.90
CA ILE A 64 -9.77 10.14 -11.85
C ILE A 64 -10.33 9.93 -13.26
N GLU A 65 -9.90 10.70 -14.26
CA GLU A 65 -10.32 10.51 -15.65
C GLU A 65 -9.87 9.17 -16.22
N LYS A 66 -8.70 8.66 -15.83
CA LYS A 66 -8.24 7.31 -16.19
C LYS A 66 -9.07 6.18 -15.56
N LEU A 67 -9.87 6.49 -14.53
CA LEU A 67 -10.72 5.52 -13.83
C LEU A 67 -12.17 5.49 -14.35
N LYS A 68 -12.55 6.46 -15.16
CA LYS A 68 -13.87 6.56 -15.80
C LYS A 68 -14.00 5.56 -16.95
#